data_AF-A0A1K1N093-F1
#
_entry.id   AF-A0A1K1N093-F1
#
_cell.length_a   1.000
_cell.length_b   1.000
_cell.length_c   1.000
_cell.angle_alpha   90.00
_cell.angle_beta   90.00
_cell.angle_gamma   90.00
#
_symmetry.space_group_name_H-M   'P 1'
#
loop_
_entity.id
_entity.type
_entity.pdbx_description
1 polymer ?
#
loop_
_entity_poly.entity_id
_entity_poly.type
_entity_poly.pdbx_seq_one_letter_code
_entity_poly.pdbx_strand_id
1 'polypeptide(L)'
;MTQANELGYNRSVRSQEFAHNRTLYNRVQKVRSKLIFFYIAPLAVYLPTAIFMGLISYVVAGALDALIVVPIAAYLAWKGCYRYHDFSLMALIGVLVINQLLLMFLSPYENKLFYDFNIFGKFSIMHLVLLAIVGTAAVINLKINITYHKLEEADGFPQFNERFFDQEMDIKQYGIKDPYQQMIDDRKRTASDSMSDVVLPQSSPDGHIADAKQGTMDEL
;
A
#
# COMPACT_ATOMS: atom_id res chain seq x y z
N MET A 1 21.02 -5.37 38.30
CA MET A 1 19.84 -4.47 38.30
C MET A 1 19.71 -3.61 37.03
N THR A 2 20.55 -3.78 36.01
CA THR A 2 20.58 -2.95 34.79
C THR A 2 19.59 -3.39 33.69
N GLN A 3 19.38 -4.70 33.50
CA GLN A 3 18.52 -5.23 32.41
C GLN A 3 17.05 -4.80 32.47
N ALA A 4 16.45 -4.71 33.65
CA ALA A 4 15.02 -4.36 33.79
C ALA A 4 14.75 -2.89 33.40
N ASN A 5 15.69 -2.00 33.68
CA ASN A 5 15.57 -0.58 33.32
C ASN A 5 15.78 -0.36 31.82
N GLU A 6 16.67 -1.13 31.18
CA GLU A 6 16.90 -1.09 29.72
C GLU A 6 15.68 -1.61 28.94
N LEU A 7 15.06 -2.70 29.41
CA LEU A 7 13.82 -3.23 28.82
C LEU A 7 12.66 -2.24 28.92
N GLY A 8 12.47 -1.61 30.08
CA GLY A 8 11.44 -0.59 30.27
C GLY A 8 11.66 0.65 29.38
N TYR A 9 12.91 1.08 29.25
CA TYR A 9 13.30 2.18 28.36
C TYR A 9 13.03 1.85 26.89
N ASN A 10 13.49 0.70 26.40
CA ASN A 10 13.29 0.27 25.01
C ASN A 10 11.80 0.13 24.66
N ARG A 11 10.99 -0.38 25.59
CA ARG A 11 9.53 -0.45 25.41
C ARG A 11 8.91 0.94 25.34
N SER A 12 9.31 1.86 26.20
CA SER A 12 8.80 3.23 26.20
C SER A 12 9.13 3.97 24.89
N VAL A 13 10.36 3.81 24.37
CA VAL A 13 10.79 4.41 23.09
C VAL A 13 9.97 3.83 21.93
N ARG A 14 9.84 2.50 21.86
CA ARG A 14 9.08 1.83 20.81
C ARG A 14 7.58 2.17 20.86
N SER A 15 7.01 2.32 22.05
CA SER A 15 5.62 2.78 22.25
C SER A 15 5.39 4.17 21.64
N GLN A 16 6.38 5.07 21.81
CA GLN A 16 6.34 6.43 21.27
C GLN A 16 6.49 6.43 19.75
N GLU A 17 7.35 5.57 19.20
CA GLU A 17 7.51 5.37 17.75
C GLU A 17 6.21 4.85 17.12
N PHE A 18 5.55 3.86 17.72
CA PHE A 18 4.26 3.36 17.23
C PHE A 18 3.15 4.41 17.31
N ALA A 19 3.09 5.17 18.41
CA ALA A 19 2.14 6.28 18.53
C ALA A 19 2.39 7.34 17.44
N HIS A 20 3.65 7.69 17.20
CA HIS A 20 4.05 8.63 16.16
C HIS A 20 3.66 8.12 14.77
N ASN A 21 4.01 6.89 14.42
CA ASN A 21 3.72 6.28 13.12
C ASN A 21 2.21 6.16 12.89
N ARG A 22 1.43 5.83 13.92
CA ARG A 22 -0.04 5.82 13.86
C ARG A 22 -0.62 7.21 13.56
N THR A 23 -0.08 8.27 14.18
CA THR A 23 -0.54 9.64 13.88
C THR A 23 -0.20 10.07 12.45
N LEU A 24 0.98 9.68 11.95
CA LEU A 24 1.38 9.92 10.56
C LEU A 24 0.49 9.17 9.59
N TYR A 25 0.20 7.89 9.85
CA TYR A 25 -0.69 7.07 9.04
C TYR A 25 -2.10 7.65 8.97
N ASN A 26 -2.67 8.06 10.11
CA ASN A 26 -3.98 8.71 10.15
C ASN A 26 -3.98 10.04 9.37
N ARG A 27 -2.88 10.80 9.42
CA ARG A 27 -2.72 12.02 8.62
C ARG A 27 -2.67 11.71 7.13
N VAL A 28 -1.90 10.70 6.73
CA VAL A 28 -1.81 10.21 5.34
C VAL A 28 -3.21 9.84 4.81
N GLN A 29 -3.97 9.05 5.56
CA GLN A 29 -5.34 8.68 5.16
C GLN A 29 -6.27 9.90 5.03
N LYS A 30 -6.23 10.83 5.99
CA LYS A 30 -7.05 12.06 5.95
C LYS A 30 -6.73 12.92 4.74
N VAL A 31 -5.44 13.15 4.46
CA VAL A 31 -5.05 13.99 3.31
C VAL A 31 -5.41 13.31 2.00
N ARG A 32 -5.24 11.99 1.89
CA ARG A 32 -5.65 11.22 0.70
C ARG A 32 -7.15 11.33 0.44
N SER A 33 -8.00 11.19 1.46
CA SER A 33 -9.45 11.36 1.31
C SER A 33 -9.81 12.75 0.77
N LYS A 34 -9.10 13.80 1.21
CA LYS A 34 -9.29 15.17 0.70
C LYS A 34 -8.81 15.33 -0.74
N LEU A 35 -7.70 14.68 -1.12
CA LEU A 35 -7.13 14.78 -2.47
C LEU A 35 -8.07 14.29 -3.57
N ILE A 36 -8.93 13.30 -3.29
CA ILE A 36 -9.94 12.83 -4.24
C ILE A 36 -10.83 13.98 -4.75
N PHE A 37 -11.23 14.89 -3.85
CA PHE A 37 -12.03 16.06 -4.23
C PHE A 37 -11.25 17.02 -5.14
N PHE A 38 -9.95 17.19 -4.91
CA PHE A 38 -9.09 18.02 -5.76
C PHE A 38 -8.86 17.45 -7.16
N TYR A 39 -9.08 16.15 -7.36
CA TYR A 39 -9.05 15.56 -8.71
C TYR A 39 -10.42 15.63 -9.39
N ILE A 40 -11.49 15.24 -8.69
CA ILE A 40 -12.82 15.11 -9.28
C ILE A 40 -13.46 16.47 -9.54
N ALA A 41 -13.38 17.41 -8.60
CA ALA A 41 -14.09 18.68 -8.72
C ALA A 41 -13.60 19.54 -9.91
N PRO A 42 -12.29 19.72 -10.14
CA PRO A 42 -11.82 20.46 -11.31
C PRO A 42 -12.17 19.77 -12.63
N LEU A 43 -12.07 18.43 -12.70
CA LEU A 43 -12.47 17.67 -13.89
C LEU A 43 -13.98 17.79 -14.18
N ALA A 44 -14.81 17.79 -13.14
CA ALA A 44 -16.26 17.94 -13.27
C ALA A 44 -16.67 19.33 -13.79
N VAL A 45 -15.89 20.37 -13.48
CA VAL A 45 -16.09 21.73 -14.02
C VAL A 45 -15.50 21.86 -15.43
N TYR A 46 -14.37 21.20 -15.67
CA TYR A 46 -13.64 21.29 -16.93
C TYR A 46 -14.37 20.58 -18.07
N LEU A 47 -14.96 19.40 -17.83
CA LEU A 47 -15.63 18.60 -18.87
C LEU A 47 -16.80 19.34 -19.56
N PRO A 48 -17.77 19.95 -18.85
CA PRO A 48 -18.81 20.76 -19.49
C PRO A 48 -18.25 21.95 -20.27
N THR A 49 -17.18 22.56 -19.76
CA THR A 49 -16.50 23.70 -20.42
C THR A 49 -15.86 23.25 -21.74
N ALA A 50 -15.17 22.11 -21.75
CA ALA A 50 -14.57 21.54 -22.94
C ALA A 50 -15.62 21.10 -23.97
N ILE A 51 -16.74 20.52 -23.52
CA ILE A 51 -17.88 20.17 -24.39
C ILE A 51 -18.50 21.41 -25.02
N PHE A 52 -18.75 22.47 -24.24
CA PHE A 52 -19.31 23.72 -24.73
C PHE A 52 -18.39 24.37 -25.79
N MET A 53 -17.10 24.48 -25.48
CA MET A 53 -16.13 25.07 -26.42
C MET A 53 -15.90 24.19 -27.66
N GLY A 54 -15.84 22.86 -27.49
CA GLY A 54 -15.55 21.93 -28.57
C GLY A 54 -16.70 21.70 -29.53
N LEU A 55 -17.88 21.36 -29.00
CA LEU A 55 -19.03 20.93 -29.80
C LEU A 55 -19.94 22.09 -30.19
N ILE A 56 -20.12 23.08 -29.32
CA ILE A 56 -21.06 24.20 -29.58
C ILE A 56 -20.34 25.34 -30.32
N SER A 57 -19.10 25.64 -29.93
CA SER A 57 -18.30 26.69 -30.60
C SER A 57 -17.45 26.19 -31.77
N TYR A 58 -17.59 24.91 -32.15
CA TYR A 58 -16.88 24.26 -33.28
C TYR A 58 -15.33 24.38 -33.22
N VAL A 59 -14.76 24.40 -32.02
CA VAL A 59 -13.31 24.43 -31.84
C VAL A 59 -12.77 23.01 -31.83
N VAL A 60 -12.08 22.61 -32.90
CA VAL A 60 -11.55 21.25 -33.08
C VAL A 60 -10.69 20.79 -31.89
N ALA A 61 -9.81 21.66 -31.37
CA ALA A 61 -8.99 21.29 -30.22
C ALA A 61 -9.82 21.07 -28.95
N GLY A 62 -10.83 21.90 -28.69
CA GLY A 62 -11.73 21.71 -27.55
C GLY A 62 -12.55 20.41 -27.67
N ALA A 63 -12.93 20.03 -28.89
CA ALA A 63 -13.63 18.76 -29.13
C ALA A 63 -12.72 17.55 -28.90
N LEU A 64 -11.47 17.60 -29.36
CA LEU A 64 -10.48 16.55 -29.12
C LEU A 64 -10.12 16.44 -27.63
N ASP A 65 -10.00 17.58 -26.94
CA ASP A 65 -9.74 17.63 -25.50
C ASP A 65 -10.88 16.96 -24.73
N ALA A 66 -12.13 17.34 -25.02
CA ALA A 66 -13.32 16.77 -24.39
C ALA A 66 -13.51 15.26 -24.64
N LEU A 67 -13.18 14.77 -25.85
CA LEU A 67 -13.40 13.37 -26.23
C LEU A 67 -12.25 12.43 -25.88
N ILE A 68 -11.02 12.93 -25.85
CA ILE A 68 -9.82 12.09 -25.70
C ILE A 68 -9.11 12.40 -24.40
N VAL A 69 -8.70 13.65 -24.20
CA VAL A 69 -7.80 14.02 -23.10
C VAL A 69 -8.52 13.98 -21.76
N VAL A 70 -9.74 14.53 -21.67
CA VAL A 70 -10.51 14.57 -20.42
C VAL A 70 -10.87 13.17 -19.91
N PRO A 71 -11.37 12.22 -20.74
CA PRO A 71 -11.61 10.85 -20.30
C PRO A 71 -10.33 10.13 -19.84
N ILE A 72 -9.21 10.31 -20.54
CA ILE A 72 -7.91 9.74 -20.15
C ILE A 72 -7.45 10.32 -18.81
N ALA A 73 -7.54 11.64 -18.64
CA ALA A 73 -7.19 12.32 -17.40
C ALA A 73 -8.08 11.86 -16.24
N ALA A 74 -9.39 11.70 -16.47
CA ALA A 74 -10.32 11.18 -15.48
C ALA A 74 -10.00 9.74 -15.08
N TYR A 75 -9.70 8.87 -16.05
CA TYR A 75 -9.29 7.48 -15.78
C TYR A 75 -7.99 7.42 -14.97
N LEU A 76 -6.98 8.21 -15.33
CA LEU A 76 -5.70 8.25 -14.62
C LEU A 76 -5.84 8.84 -13.21
N ALA A 77 -6.64 9.90 -13.05
CA ALA A 77 -6.95 10.49 -11.76
C ALA A 77 -7.69 9.51 -10.85
N TRP A 78 -8.68 8.79 -11.38
CA TRP A 78 -9.37 7.72 -10.67
C TRP A 78 -8.40 6.62 -10.24
N LYS A 79 -7.62 6.06 -11.19
CA LYS A 79 -6.66 4.99 -10.91
C LYS A 79 -5.62 5.41 -9.87
N GLY A 80 -5.09 6.63 -9.97
CA GLY A 80 -4.13 7.19 -9.02
C GLY A 80 -4.70 7.48 -7.63
N CYS A 81 -6.01 7.65 -7.50
CA CYS A 81 -6.67 7.78 -6.21
C CYS A 81 -6.81 6.43 -5.49
N TYR A 82 -7.04 5.32 -6.21
CA TYR A 82 -7.34 4.01 -5.60
C TYR A 82 -6.11 3.17 -5.27
N ARG A 83 -5.05 3.20 -6.08
CA ARG A 83 -3.84 2.40 -5.85
C ARG A 83 -2.72 3.21 -5.20
N TYR A 84 -2.10 2.64 -4.16
CA TYR A 84 -0.97 3.23 -3.44
C TYR A 84 0.35 3.21 -4.23
N HIS A 85 0.43 2.40 -5.31
CA HIS A 85 1.68 2.04 -5.99
C HIS A 85 1.76 2.42 -7.47
N ASP A 86 0.99 3.42 -7.92
CA ASP A 86 0.88 3.67 -9.36
C ASP A 86 1.61 4.93 -9.84
N PHE A 87 2.41 4.78 -10.90
CA PHE A 87 2.93 5.87 -11.74
C PHE A 87 1.83 6.66 -12.49
N SER A 88 0.56 6.31 -12.28
CA SER A 88 -0.61 6.91 -12.93
C SER A 88 -0.74 8.41 -12.66
N LEU A 89 -0.33 8.88 -11.47
CA LEU A 89 -0.35 10.30 -11.13
C LEU A 89 0.74 11.09 -11.87
N MET A 90 1.92 10.50 -12.08
CA MET A 90 2.93 11.09 -12.94
C MET A 90 2.48 11.11 -14.40
N ALA A 91 1.86 10.02 -14.86
CA ALA A 91 1.28 9.97 -16.19
C ALA A 91 0.17 11.03 -16.37
N LEU A 92 -0.66 11.27 -15.34
CA LEU A 92 -1.69 12.32 -15.34
C LEU A 92 -1.06 13.71 -15.52
N ILE A 93 -0.02 14.04 -14.75
CA ILE A 93 0.71 15.30 -14.92
C ILE A 93 1.28 15.39 -16.35
N GLY A 94 1.88 14.31 -16.85
CA GLY A 94 2.44 14.27 -18.21
C GLY A 94 1.39 14.54 -19.29
N VAL A 95 0.23 13.89 -19.21
CA VAL A 95 -0.90 14.10 -20.13
C VAL A 95 -1.37 15.56 -20.09
N LEU A 96 -1.54 16.14 -18.90
CA LEU A 96 -1.97 17.53 -18.77
C LEU A 96 -0.91 18.51 -19.32
N VAL A 97 0.38 18.29 -19.04
CA VAL A 97 1.46 19.16 -19.56
C VAL A 97 1.54 19.08 -21.08
N ILE A 98 1.48 17.87 -21.65
CA ILE A 98 1.49 17.68 -23.10
C ILE A 98 0.28 18.36 -23.73
N ASN A 99 -0.91 18.22 -23.14
CA ASN A 99 -2.11 18.89 -23.63
C ASN A 99 -1.97 20.43 -23.55
N GLN A 100 -1.43 20.96 -22.47
CA GLN A 100 -1.18 22.39 -22.33
C GLN A 100 -0.22 22.93 -23.40
N LEU A 101 0.85 22.19 -23.70
CA LEU A 101 1.79 22.55 -24.77
C LEU A 101 1.10 22.50 -26.13
N LEU A 102 0.33 21.46 -26.39
CA LEU A 102 -0.43 21.30 -27.64
C LEU A 102 -1.41 22.47 -27.83
N LEU A 103 -2.16 22.85 -26.79
CA LEU A 103 -3.04 24.01 -26.83
C LEU A 103 -2.27 25.33 -27.06
N MET A 104 -1.08 25.49 -26.49
CA MET A 104 -0.24 26.67 -26.72
C MET A 104 0.31 26.72 -28.16
N PHE A 105 0.69 25.58 -28.74
CA PHE A 105 1.20 25.49 -30.11
C PHE A 105 0.11 25.62 -31.18
N LEU A 106 -1.11 25.14 -30.91
CA LEU A 106 -2.24 25.26 -31.85
C LEU A 106 -2.96 26.61 -31.76
N SER A 107 -2.83 27.33 -30.63
CA SER A 107 -3.37 28.68 -30.42
C SER A 107 -3.18 29.66 -31.60
N PRO A 108 -1.98 29.80 -32.21
CA PRO A 108 -1.78 30.73 -33.34
C PRO A 108 -2.48 30.32 -34.65
N TYR A 109 -2.96 29.07 -34.78
CA TYR A 109 -3.61 28.55 -35.99
C TYR A 109 -5.15 28.58 -35.91
N GLU A 110 -5.70 29.36 -34.98
CA GLU A 110 -7.13 29.40 -34.70
C GLU A 110 -7.93 30.01 -35.88
N ASN A 111 -8.96 29.29 -36.33
CA ASN A 111 -9.92 29.81 -37.30
C ASN A 111 -10.80 30.88 -36.61
N LYS A 112 -10.68 32.13 -37.05
CA LYS A 112 -11.45 33.31 -36.56
C LYS A 112 -12.95 33.28 -36.92
N LEU A 113 -13.61 32.12 -36.89
CA LEU A 113 -14.79 31.95 -37.71
C LEU A 113 -16.10 32.53 -37.13
N PHE A 114 -16.22 32.79 -35.82
CA PHE A 114 -17.50 33.29 -35.27
C PHE A 114 -17.42 34.38 -34.19
N TYR A 115 -16.28 34.57 -33.54
CA TYR A 115 -16.08 35.64 -32.56
C TYR A 115 -14.59 36.00 -32.56
N ASP A 116 -14.24 37.28 -32.67
CA ASP A 116 -12.86 37.81 -32.53
C ASP A 116 -12.38 37.72 -31.05
N PHE A 117 -12.88 36.71 -30.32
CA PHE A 117 -12.49 36.35 -28.99
C PHE A 117 -11.40 35.29 -29.13
N ASN A 118 -10.25 35.53 -28.49
CA ASN A 118 -9.14 34.59 -28.42
C ASN A 118 -9.54 33.36 -27.56
N ILE A 119 -10.33 32.45 -28.15
CA ILE A 119 -10.98 31.33 -27.46
C ILE A 119 -9.90 30.33 -27.04
N PHE A 120 -8.90 30.06 -27.89
CA PHE A 120 -7.73 29.26 -27.49
C PHE A 120 -6.94 29.90 -26.36
N GLY A 121 -6.75 31.23 -26.34
CA GLY A 121 -6.09 31.90 -25.22
C GLY A 121 -6.80 31.70 -23.89
N LYS A 122 -8.13 31.88 -23.85
CA LYS A 122 -8.94 31.69 -22.62
C LYS A 122 -9.06 30.22 -22.21
N PHE A 123 -9.20 29.32 -23.19
CA PHE A 123 -9.27 27.87 -22.96
C PHE A 123 -7.92 27.34 -22.43
N SER A 124 -6.81 27.83 -22.99
CA SER A 124 -5.45 27.55 -22.51
C SER A 124 -5.25 28.04 -21.07
N ILE A 125 -5.77 29.22 -20.70
CA ILE A 125 -5.73 29.72 -19.32
C ILE A 125 -6.55 28.82 -18.37
N MET A 126 -7.76 28.41 -18.78
CA MET A 126 -8.59 27.49 -17.98
C MET A 126 -7.89 26.14 -17.77
N HIS A 127 -7.29 25.59 -18.82
CA HIS A 127 -6.50 24.37 -18.72
C HIS A 127 -5.25 24.57 -17.84
N LEU A 128 -4.62 25.74 -17.86
CA LEU A 128 -3.48 26.06 -16.99
C LEU A 128 -3.90 26.10 -15.51
N VAL A 129 -5.06 26.67 -15.20
CA VAL A 129 -5.64 26.64 -13.84
C VAL A 129 -5.94 25.20 -13.41
N LEU A 130 -6.50 24.37 -14.30
CA LEU A 130 -6.71 22.95 -14.04
C LEU A 130 -5.38 22.25 -13.73
N LEU A 131 -4.36 22.49 -14.56
CA LEU A 131 -3.02 21.92 -14.41
C LEU A 131 -2.37 22.35 -13.09
N ALA A 132 -2.56 23.60 -12.66
CA ALA A 132 -2.06 24.08 -11.38
C ALA A 132 -2.74 23.36 -10.19
N ILE A 133 -4.07 23.23 -10.21
CA ILE A 133 -4.83 22.58 -9.13
C ILE A 133 -4.51 21.07 -9.08
N VAL A 134 -4.63 20.38 -10.21
CA VAL A 134 -4.42 18.93 -10.31
C VAL A 134 -2.94 18.59 -10.14
N GLY A 135 -2.03 19.40 -10.68
CA GLY A 135 -0.59 19.23 -10.53
C GLY A 135 -0.12 19.40 -9.09
N THR A 136 -0.59 20.42 -8.38
CA THR A 136 -0.28 20.58 -6.95
C THR A 136 -0.82 19.42 -6.11
N ALA A 137 -2.06 18.97 -6.38
CA ALA A 137 -2.63 17.79 -5.74
C ALA A 137 -1.79 16.52 -6.02
N ALA A 138 -1.30 16.34 -7.24
CA ALA A 138 -0.46 15.21 -7.63
C ALA A 138 0.91 15.21 -6.94
N VAL A 139 1.55 16.38 -6.79
CA VAL A 139 2.81 16.50 -6.02
C VAL A 139 2.59 16.18 -4.55
N ILE A 140 1.50 16.66 -3.94
CA ILE A 140 1.15 16.35 -2.55
C ILE A 140 0.90 14.84 -2.40
N ASN A 141 0.20 14.23 -3.37
CA ASN A 141 -0.09 12.80 -3.37
C ASN A 141 1.19 11.96 -3.47
N LEU A 142 2.14 12.37 -4.33
CA LEU A 142 3.45 11.71 -4.43
C LEU A 142 4.20 11.72 -3.09
N LYS A 143 4.23 12.86 -2.39
CA LYS A 143 4.84 12.97 -1.05
C LYS A 143 4.16 12.04 -0.04
N ILE A 144 2.84 11.92 -0.12
CA ILE A 144 2.05 11.05 0.75
C ILE A 144 2.33 9.58 0.46
N ASN A 145 2.42 9.18 -0.80
CA ASN A 145 2.77 7.81 -1.18
C ASN A 145 4.17 7.43 -0.69
N ILE A 146 5.16 8.32 -0.83
CA ILE A 146 6.50 8.09 -0.27
C ILE A 146 6.43 7.92 1.26
N THR A 147 5.65 8.76 1.94
CA THR A 147 5.47 8.65 3.41
C THR A 147 4.75 7.36 3.78
N TYR A 148 3.78 6.92 2.97
CA TYR A 148 3.06 5.67 3.16
C TYR A 148 3.98 4.46 3.03
N HIS A 149 4.87 4.42 2.01
CA HIS A 149 5.83 3.33 1.88
C HIS A 149 6.85 3.30 3.01
N LYS A 150 7.31 4.47 3.48
CA LYS A 150 8.15 4.54 4.69
C LYS A 150 7.44 3.99 5.93
N LEU A 151 6.12 4.16 6.01
CA LEU A 151 5.31 3.62 7.10
C LEU A 151 5.04 2.12 6.92
N GLU A 152 4.98 1.63 5.68
CA GLU A 152 4.83 0.22 5.33
C GLU A 152 6.11 -0.58 5.66
N GLU A 153 7.28 0.03 5.48
CA GLU A 153 8.58 -0.53 5.89
C GLU A 153 8.80 -0.48 7.41
N ALA A 154 7.97 0.25 8.16
CA ALA A 154 8.11 0.40 9.60
C ALA A 154 7.45 -0.75 10.38
N ASP A 155 8.07 -1.14 11.50
CA ASP A 155 7.58 -2.20 12.38
C ASP A 155 6.14 -1.93 12.85
N GLY A 156 5.32 -2.99 12.88
CA GLY A 156 3.95 -2.95 13.37
C GLY A 156 2.93 -2.35 12.40
N PHE A 157 3.29 -2.02 11.15
CA PHE A 157 2.33 -1.63 10.13
C PHE A 157 1.26 -2.73 9.88
N PRO A 158 -0.01 -2.41 9.61
CA PRO A 158 -0.65 -1.07 9.57
C PRO A 158 -1.22 -0.63 10.92
N GLN A 159 -1.20 -1.48 11.94
CA GLN A 159 -1.93 -1.26 13.20
C GLN A 159 -1.15 -0.44 14.23
N PHE A 160 0.18 -0.42 14.11
CA PHE A 160 1.15 0.24 14.99
C PHE A 160 0.82 0.01 16.47
N ASN A 161 0.74 -1.27 16.84
CA ASN A 161 0.40 -1.69 18.19
C ASN A 161 1.41 -2.73 18.67
N GLU A 162 1.98 -2.49 19.86
CA GLU A 162 2.94 -3.40 20.49
C GLU A 162 2.43 -4.83 20.58
N ARG A 163 1.16 -5.00 21.01
CA ARG A 163 0.60 -6.35 21.22
C ARG A 163 0.51 -7.16 19.93
N PHE A 164 0.22 -6.50 18.81
CA PHE A 164 0.13 -7.18 17.51
C PHE A 164 1.51 -7.45 16.92
N PHE A 165 2.45 -6.53 17.12
CA PHE A 165 3.84 -6.73 16.71
C PHE A 165 4.49 -7.88 17.49
N ASP A 166 4.31 -7.93 18.81
CA ASP A 166 4.84 -9.00 19.66
C ASP A 166 4.27 -10.36 19.23
N GLN A 167 2.97 -10.44 18.92
CA GLN A 167 2.35 -11.66 18.36
C GLN A 167 2.91 -12.04 17.00
N GLU A 168 3.13 -11.08 16.09
CA GLU A 168 3.70 -11.36 14.78
C GLU A 168 5.16 -11.83 14.87
N MET A 169 5.93 -11.24 15.77
CA MET A 169 7.30 -11.63 16.08
C MET A 169 7.37 -13.01 16.73
N ASP A 170 6.46 -13.33 17.66
CA ASP A 170 6.34 -14.65 18.27
C ASP A 170 6.02 -15.71 17.21
N ILE A 171 5.10 -15.43 16.27
CA ILE A 171 4.77 -16.35 15.16
C ILE A 171 5.98 -16.54 14.24
N LYS A 172 6.70 -15.47 13.90
CA LYS A 172 7.92 -15.54 13.06
C LYS A 172 9.04 -16.30 13.76
N GLN A 173 9.24 -16.09 15.06
CA GLN A 173 10.22 -16.81 15.87
C GLN A 173 9.82 -18.28 16.10
N TYR A 174 8.53 -18.58 16.23
CA TYR A 174 8.04 -19.96 16.34
C TYR A 174 8.40 -20.81 15.11
N GLY A 175 8.46 -20.19 13.92
CA GLY A 175 8.92 -20.85 12.69
C GLY A 175 10.45 -21.05 12.62
N ILE A 176 11.23 -20.27 13.36
CA ILE A 176 12.69 -20.37 13.45
C ILE A 176 12.98 -21.26 14.66
N LYS A 177 12.91 -22.58 14.46
CA LYS A 177 13.39 -23.54 15.46
C LYS A 177 14.82 -23.13 15.84
N ASP A 178 15.04 -22.85 17.12
CA ASP A 178 16.36 -22.54 17.66
C ASP A 178 17.32 -23.66 17.20
N PRO A 179 18.47 -23.35 16.55
CA PRO A 179 19.42 -24.36 16.09
C PRO A 179 19.81 -25.35 17.19
N TYR A 180 19.78 -24.93 18.46
CA TYR A 180 19.96 -25.84 19.59
C TYR A 180 18.79 -26.81 19.78
N GLN A 181 17.54 -26.35 19.63
CA GLN A 181 16.35 -27.22 19.65
C GLN A 181 16.37 -28.21 18.48
N GLN A 182 16.78 -27.77 17.28
CA GLN A 182 16.99 -28.65 16.13
C GLN A 182 18.06 -29.71 16.41
N MET A 183 19.22 -29.32 16.93
CA MET A 183 20.29 -30.25 17.28
C MET A 183 19.90 -31.25 18.38
N ILE A 184 19.03 -30.86 19.32
CA ILE A 184 18.52 -31.76 20.36
C ILE A 184 17.47 -32.71 19.78
N ASP A 185 16.56 -32.23 18.93
CA ASP A 185 15.57 -33.06 18.25
C ASP A 185 16.24 -34.07 17.31
N ASP A 186 17.28 -33.65 16.57
CA ASP A 186 18.07 -34.54 15.72
C ASP A 186 18.83 -35.57 16.56
N ARG A 187 19.45 -35.16 17.67
CA ARG A 187 20.09 -36.12 18.59
C ARG A 187 19.10 -37.10 19.21
N LYS A 188 17.90 -36.66 19.60
CA LYS A 188 16.85 -37.54 20.12
C LYS A 188 16.35 -38.52 19.06
N ARG A 189 16.18 -38.07 17.82
CA ARG A 189 15.77 -38.91 16.70
C ARG A 189 16.84 -39.96 16.33
N THR A 190 18.11 -39.57 16.37
CA THR A 190 19.23 -40.50 16.12
C THR A 190 19.41 -41.48 17.28
N ALA A 191 19.19 -41.03 18.52
CA ALA A 191 19.25 -41.87 19.70
C ALA A 191 18.12 -42.91 19.74
N SER A 192 16.89 -42.55 19.33
CA SER A 192 15.77 -43.50 19.25
C SER A 192 15.98 -44.59 18.20
N ASP A 193 16.59 -44.27 17.05
CA ASP A 193 16.94 -45.26 16.02
C ASP A 193 18.10 -46.17 16.46
N SER A 194 18.94 -45.74 17.41
CA SER A 194 20.07 -46.54 17.91
C SER A 194 19.73 -47.49 19.07
N MET A 195 18.53 -47.36 19.66
CA MET A 195 18.09 -48.20 20.79
C MET A 195 17.05 -49.28 20.40
N SER A 196 16.59 -49.31 19.14
CA SER A 196 15.69 -50.37 18.65
C SER A 196 16.37 -51.73 18.42
N ASP A 197 17.71 -51.80 18.45
CA ASP A 197 18.48 -53.04 18.20
C ASP A 197 19.11 -53.67 19.47
N VAL A 198 18.76 -53.20 20.66
CA VAL A 198 19.15 -53.90 21.90
C VAL A 198 18.15 -55.02 22.19
N VAL A 199 18.27 -56.11 21.44
CA VAL A 199 17.68 -57.39 21.83
C VAL A 199 18.42 -57.87 23.08
N LEU A 200 17.83 -57.63 24.25
CA LEU A 200 18.27 -58.25 25.50
C LEU A 200 18.18 -59.78 25.32
N PRO A 201 19.28 -60.54 25.50
CA PRO A 201 19.22 -61.99 25.35
C PRO A 201 18.28 -62.56 26.41
N GLN A 202 17.15 -63.10 25.96
CA GLN A 202 16.25 -63.92 26.77
C GLN A 202 16.98 -65.19 27.20
N SER A 203 17.50 -65.19 28.42
CA SER A 203 17.81 -66.42 29.16
C SER A 203 16.79 -66.56 30.29
N SER A 204 15.65 -67.18 29.96
CA SER A 204 14.75 -67.83 30.93
C SER A 204 15.24 -69.27 31.13
N PRO A 205 15.09 -69.92 32.30
CA PRO A 205 13.75 -70.23 32.80
C PRO A 205 13.59 -70.29 34.34
N ASP A 206 12.32 -70.39 34.73
CA ASP A 206 11.76 -70.79 36.03
C ASP A 206 11.57 -69.74 37.13
N GLY A 207 10.29 -69.56 37.47
CA GLY A 207 9.90 -69.17 38.82
C GLY A 207 8.77 -68.14 38.92
N HIS A 208 7.53 -68.62 38.80
CA HIS A 208 6.37 -68.20 39.60
C HIS A 208 5.77 -66.78 39.50
N ILE A 209 4.47 -66.75 39.14
CA ILE A 209 3.34 -66.08 39.86
C ILE A 209 3.40 -64.52 39.88
N ALA A 210 2.39 -63.70 39.53
CA ALA A 210 0.95 -63.82 39.37
C ALA A 210 0.38 -62.54 38.71
N ASP A 211 -0.85 -62.65 38.21
CA ASP A 211 -1.95 -61.67 38.15
C ASP A 211 -1.69 -60.33 37.43
N ALA A 212 -2.17 -60.12 36.20
CA ALA A 212 -3.56 -60.00 35.72
C ALA A 212 -4.28 -58.69 36.09
N LYS A 213 -4.88 -58.13 35.02
CA LYS A 213 -5.92 -57.08 34.94
C LYS A 213 -5.44 -55.63 34.93
N GLN A 214 -6.04 -54.69 34.17
CA GLN A 214 -7.11 -54.65 33.15
C GLN A 214 -7.24 -53.17 32.80
N GLY A 215 -7.46 -52.80 31.53
CA GLY A 215 -7.68 -51.39 31.20
C GLY A 215 -7.74 -51.11 29.70
N THR A 216 -8.70 -51.73 29.03
CA THR A 216 -9.25 -51.22 27.76
C THR A 216 -9.83 -49.82 27.99
N MET A 217 -9.35 -48.82 27.24
CA MET A 217 -10.16 -47.67 26.88
C MET A 217 -10.31 -47.66 25.36
N ASP A 218 -11.55 -47.92 24.95
CA ASP A 218 -12.05 -47.62 23.61
C ASP A 218 -12.09 -46.10 23.42
N GLU A 219 -11.61 -45.60 22.29
CA GLU A 219 -11.99 -44.27 21.78
C GLU A 219 -12.87 -44.46 20.53
N LEU A 220 -14.14 -44.08 20.68
CA LEU A 220 -14.96 -43.41 19.67
C LEU A 220 -15.30 -42.02 20.21
#